data_AF-A0A1V5IMN4-F1
#
_entry.id   AF-A0A1V5IMN4-F1
#
_cell.length_a   1.000
_cell.length_b   1.000
_cell.length_c   1.000
_cell.angle_alpha   90.00
_cell.angle_beta   90.00
_cell.angle_gamma   90.00
#
_symmetry.space_group_name_H-M   'P 1'
#
loop_
_entity.id
_entity.type
_entity.pdbx_description
1 polymer ?
#
loop_
_entity_poly.entity_id
_entity_poly.type
_entity_poly.pdbx_seq_one_letter_code
_entity_poly.pdbx_strand_id
1 'polypeptide(L)'
;MGIFRKANKKLEGLVEGGFGRAFKSSVQPVELAHKLAKEMGDHKTVGVANVYVPNEFDVYLGDEDYAHLASFADSLKVELGNYVTAFARREGWTLVAPPRIELHQDGDLRLGEFGIATRTVSAPAEAPEADAPAVPASPPPAAVVAPGPVLDQTVLYQPSAGAPSGSPAAAAAPRGVLRGRQGDYQLVESVTVIGRSRRCDIVLTDPNVSRQHAEIRRQGDGFMLLDLGSTNGTRVNRRGVRQAVLQHGDRIELGTTELLFERQP
;
A
#
# COMPACT_ATOMS: atom_id res chain seq x y z
N MET A 1 -9.36 -34.37 33.17
CA MET A 1 -8.48 -33.20 33.03
C MET A 1 -8.80 -32.58 31.69
N GLY A 2 -9.66 -31.55 31.60
CA GLY A 2 -9.29 -30.14 31.81
C GLY A 2 -8.38 -29.71 30.65
N ILE A 3 -8.72 -28.79 29.75
CA ILE A 3 -9.33 -27.48 29.97
C ILE A 3 -9.81 -26.88 28.63
N PHE A 4 -11.10 -26.58 28.53
CA PHE A 4 -11.64 -25.53 27.66
C PHE A 4 -11.48 -24.16 28.35
N ARG A 5 -11.36 -23.09 27.57
CA ARG A 5 -12.07 -21.80 27.74
C ARG A 5 -11.86 -20.97 26.46
N LYS A 6 -12.86 -20.37 25.82
CA LYS A 6 -14.29 -20.22 26.15
C LYS A 6 -15.02 -19.71 24.90
N ALA A 7 -15.97 -20.48 24.39
CA ALA A 7 -17.06 -19.99 23.55
C ALA A 7 -18.23 -19.54 24.43
N ASN A 8 -18.93 -18.48 24.03
CA ASN A 8 -20.40 -18.26 24.14
C ASN A 8 -20.69 -16.77 23.93
N LYS A 9 -21.77 -16.32 23.29
CA LYS A 9 -23.06 -16.89 22.84
C LYS A 9 -23.70 -15.77 21.97
N LYS A 10 -24.57 -15.93 20.97
CA LYS A 10 -25.84 -16.68 20.83
C LYS A 10 -26.38 -16.22 19.45
N LEU A 11 -26.43 -17.01 18.38
CA LEU A 11 -27.49 -17.92 17.96
C LEU A 11 -28.91 -17.56 18.43
N GLU A 12 -29.62 -16.79 17.59
CA GLU A 12 -31.08 -16.69 17.42
C GLU A 12 -31.26 -16.11 16.00
N GLY A 13 -31.96 -16.70 15.02
CA GLY A 13 -32.73 -17.91 14.93
C GLY A 13 -32.74 -18.43 13.49
N LEU A 14 -32.89 -19.75 13.38
CA LEU A 14 -32.88 -20.57 12.19
C LEU A 14 -34.29 -20.60 11.57
N VAL A 15 -34.53 -19.91 10.46
CA VAL A 15 -35.61 -20.15 9.46
C VAL A 15 -35.13 -19.39 8.21
N GLU A 16 -34.82 -19.96 7.06
CA GLU A 16 -35.64 -20.83 6.19
C GLU A 16 -34.66 -21.35 5.11
N GLY A 17 -34.32 -22.63 5.09
CA GLY A 17 -34.80 -23.51 4.01
C GLY A 17 -33.84 -23.60 2.82
N GLY A 18 -33.16 -24.74 2.66
CA GLY A 18 -32.58 -25.13 1.36
C GLY A 18 -31.08 -25.38 1.33
N PHE A 19 -30.61 -26.38 2.08
CA PHE A 19 -29.28 -26.96 1.85
C PHE A 19 -29.26 -27.66 0.49
N GLY A 20 -28.61 -27.01 -0.48
CA GLY A 20 -28.38 -27.54 -1.82
C GLY A 20 -26.94 -27.32 -2.26
N ARG A 21 -26.07 -28.29 -1.95
CA ARG A 21 -24.91 -28.69 -2.78
C ARG A 21 -23.69 -27.74 -2.77
N ALA A 22 -22.51 -28.34 -2.62
CA ALA A 22 -21.21 -27.67 -2.66
C ALA A 22 -20.93 -27.00 -4.02
N PHE A 23 -21.24 -25.71 -4.15
CA PHE A 23 -20.81 -24.86 -5.25
C PHE A 23 -19.85 -23.80 -4.72
N LYS A 24 -18.68 -23.63 -5.37
CA LYS A 24 -17.86 -22.43 -5.20
C LYS A 24 -18.69 -21.28 -5.76
N SER A 25 -19.48 -20.66 -4.89
CA SER A 25 -20.45 -19.63 -5.27
C SER A 25 -19.74 -18.36 -5.70
N SER A 26 -20.28 -17.71 -6.73
CA SER A 26 -19.85 -16.39 -7.18
C SER A 26 -19.82 -15.40 -6.01
N VAL A 27 -18.88 -14.45 -6.08
CA VAL A 27 -18.65 -13.42 -5.06
C VAL A 27 -19.97 -12.71 -4.73
N GLN A 28 -20.37 -12.77 -3.46
CA GLN A 28 -21.61 -12.17 -2.99
C GLN A 28 -21.38 -10.70 -2.60
N PRO A 29 -22.32 -9.78 -2.88
CA PRO A 29 -22.23 -8.37 -2.45
C PRO A 29 -21.96 -8.18 -0.95
N VAL A 30 -22.58 -9.01 -0.11
CA VAL A 30 -22.42 -8.96 1.35
C VAL A 30 -20.99 -9.32 1.77
N GLU A 31 -20.32 -10.21 1.04
CA GLU A 31 -18.93 -10.58 1.30
C GLU A 31 -17.99 -9.42 0.96
N LEU A 32 -18.23 -8.72 -0.16
CA LEU A 32 -17.51 -7.49 -0.50
C LEU A 32 -17.68 -6.43 0.58
N ALA A 33 -18.91 -6.20 1.05
CA ALA A 33 -19.19 -5.21 2.10
C ALA A 33 -18.44 -5.51 3.40
N HIS A 34 -18.49 -6.75 3.88
CA HIS A 34 -17.78 -7.17 5.09
C HIS A 34 -16.27 -7.09 4.94
N LYS A 35 -15.73 -7.49 3.77
CA LYS A 35 -14.30 -7.45 3.51
C LYS A 35 -13.80 -6.00 3.38
N LEU A 36 -14.53 -5.13 2.67
CA LEU A 36 -14.24 -3.70 2.59
C LEU A 36 -14.12 -3.07 3.98
N ALA A 37 -15.08 -3.35 4.86
CA ALA A 37 -15.05 -2.78 6.19
C ALA A 37 -13.93 -3.33 7.07
N LYS A 38 -13.58 -4.61 6.89
CA LYS A 38 -12.40 -5.21 7.53
C LYS A 38 -11.11 -4.54 7.06
N GLU A 39 -10.90 -4.44 5.75
CA GLU A 39 -9.71 -3.81 5.16
C GLU A 39 -9.60 -2.33 5.55
N MET A 40 -10.73 -1.61 5.62
CA MET A 40 -10.79 -0.23 6.11
C MET A 40 -10.26 -0.12 7.56
N GLY A 41 -10.63 -1.06 8.43
CA GLY A 41 -10.19 -1.10 9.82
C GLY A 41 -8.73 -1.51 9.99
N ASP A 42 -8.23 -2.40 9.13
CA ASP A 42 -6.82 -2.86 9.14
C ASP A 42 -5.87 -1.75 8.67
N HIS A 43 -6.33 -0.84 7.83
CA HIS A 43 -5.57 0.30 7.29
C HIS A 43 -5.92 1.66 7.94
N LYS A 44 -6.52 1.65 9.14
CA LYS A 44 -6.81 2.88 9.89
C LYS A 44 -5.52 3.58 10.33
N THR A 45 -5.55 4.91 10.28
CA THR A 45 -4.48 5.78 10.78
C THR A 45 -4.95 6.47 12.05
N VAL A 46 -4.21 6.33 13.15
CA VAL A 46 -4.53 6.99 14.42
C VAL A 46 -3.94 8.39 14.40
N GLY A 47 -4.79 9.42 14.35
CA GLY A 47 -4.40 10.82 14.51
C GLY A 47 -4.39 11.27 15.98
N VAL A 48 -4.13 12.56 16.20
CA VAL A 48 -4.03 13.15 17.55
C VAL A 48 -5.39 13.21 18.26
N ALA A 49 -6.48 13.47 17.52
CA ALA A 49 -7.83 13.55 18.06
C ALA A 49 -8.79 12.51 17.47
N ASN A 50 -8.55 12.05 16.24
CA ASN A 50 -9.46 11.18 15.49
C ASN A 50 -8.73 9.99 14.88
N VAL A 51 -9.46 8.89 14.69
CA VAL A 51 -9.01 7.74 13.90
C VAL A 51 -9.49 7.93 12.47
N TYR A 52 -8.56 8.05 11.53
CA TYR A 52 -8.85 8.22 10.11
C TYR A 52 -8.85 6.88 9.40
N VAL A 53 -9.75 6.74 8.42
CA VAL A 53 -9.87 5.53 7.61
C VAL A 53 -9.79 5.83 6.11
N PRO A 54 -9.33 4.87 5.29
CA PRO A 54 -9.31 5.01 3.84
C PRO A 54 -10.69 5.31 3.26
N ASN A 55 -10.69 6.03 2.14
CA ASN A 55 -11.90 6.45 1.44
C ASN A 55 -11.94 6.01 -0.03
N GLU A 56 -10.86 5.47 -0.59
CA GLU A 56 -10.86 4.87 -1.93
C GLU A 56 -10.70 3.35 -1.81
N PHE A 57 -11.53 2.61 -2.54
CA PHE A 57 -11.58 1.16 -2.55
C PHE A 57 -11.64 0.63 -3.98
N ASP A 58 -10.59 -0.03 -4.45
CA ASP A 58 -10.58 -0.74 -5.73
C ASP A 58 -10.79 -2.25 -5.46
N VAL A 59 -11.85 -2.81 -6.02
CA VAL A 59 -12.19 -4.23 -5.91
C VAL A 59 -11.84 -4.94 -7.21
N TYR A 60 -11.01 -5.98 -7.13
CA TYR A 60 -10.63 -6.82 -8.27
C TYR A 60 -11.40 -8.13 -8.23
N LEU A 61 -12.03 -8.49 -9.35
CA LEU A 61 -12.90 -9.66 -9.48
C LEU A 61 -12.43 -10.52 -10.67
N GLY A 62 -12.58 -11.84 -10.55
CA GLY A 62 -12.38 -12.75 -11.69
C GLY A 62 -13.39 -12.49 -12.82
N ASP A 63 -13.11 -12.99 -14.02
CA ASP A 63 -13.90 -12.70 -15.23
C ASP A 63 -15.40 -13.02 -15.07
N GLU A 64 -15.74 -14.18 -14.50
CA GLU A 64 -17.13 -14.62 -14.29
C GLU A 64 -17.84 -13.77 -13.23
N ASP A 65 -17.17 -13.46 -12.11
CA ASP A 65 -17.73 -12.64 -11.03
C ASP A 65 -17.92 -11.19 -11.47
N TYR A 66 -16.95 -10.63 -12.21
CA TYR A 66 -17.07 -9.30 -12.77
C TYR A 66 -18.25 -9.23 -13.75
N ALA A 67 -18.41 -10.20 -14.66
CA ALA A 67 -19.54 -10.21 -15.60
C ALA A 67 -20.90 -10.25 -14.88
N HIS A 68 -21.00 -11.03 -13.80
CA HIS A 68 -22.22 -11.11 -12.99
C HIS A 68 -22.52 -9.78 -12.29
N LEU A 69 -21.54 -9.21 -11.59
CA LEU A 69 -21.68 -7.96 -10.82
C LEU A 69 -21.76 -6.70 -11.72
N ALA A 70 -21.20 -6.75 -12.92
CA ALA A 70 -21.23 -5.64 -13.89
C ALA A 70 -22.67 -5.24 -14.27
N SER A 71 -23.59 -6.20 -14.27
CA SER A 71 -25.00 -5.95 -14.61
C SER A 71 -25.71 -4.99 -13.64
N PHE A 72 -25.20 -4.84 -12.41
CA PHE A 72 -25.74 -3.93 -11.38
C PHE A 72 -24.62 -3.17 -10.64
N ALA A 73 -23.48 -2.95 -11.30
CA ALA A 73 -22.29 -2.38 -10.68
C ALA A 73 -22.53 -0.99 -10.07
N ASP A 74 -23.28 -0.12 -10.76
CA ASP A 74 -23.52 1.24 -10.28
C ASP A 74 -24.34 1.25 -8.98
N SER A 75 -25.40 0.44 -8.88
CA SER A 75 -26.18 0.32 -7.65
C SER A 75 -25.39 -0.36 -6.54
N LEU A 76 -24.57 -1.36 -6.88
CA LEU A 76 -23.69 -2.04 -5.92
C LEU A 76 -22.65 -1.07 -5.33
N LYS A 77 -22.00 -0.24 -6.16
CA LYS A 77 -21.03 0.76 -5.68
C LYS A 77 -21.65 1.71 -4.67
N VAL A 78 -22.86 2.19 -4.95
CA VAL A 78 -23.61 3.08 -4.02
C VAL A 78 -23.95 2.35 -2.72
N GLU A 79 -24.44 1.11 -2.80
CA GLU A 79 -24.78 0.30 -1.63
C GLU A 79 -23.55 0.02 -0.74
N LEU A 80 -22.44 -0.41 -1.34
CA LEU A 80 -21.17 -0.65 -0.63
C LEU A 80 -20.65 0.63 0.02
N GLY A 81 -20.72 1.78 -0.67
CA GLY A 81 -20.34 3.07 -0.12
C GLY A 81 -21.18 3.48 1.09
N ASN A 82 -22.50 3.26 1.02
CA ASN A 82 -23.40 3.52 2.15
C ASN A 82 -23.09 2.60 3.33
N TYR A 83 -22.84 1.32 3.08
CA TYR A 83 -22.46 0.36 4.10
C TYR A 83 -21.17 0.75 4.82
N VAL A 84 -20.11 1.07 4.07
CA VAL A 84 -18.80 1.45 4.62
C VAL A 84 -18.90 2.77 5.40
N THR A 85 -19.69 3.74 4.91
CA THR A 85 -19.96 4.99 5.63
C THR A 85 -20.66 4.74 6.96
N ALA A 86 -21.72 3.92 6.97
CA ALA A 86 -22.45 3.57 8.17
C ALA A 86 -21.57 2.79 9.17
N PHE A 87 -20.70 1.91 8.65
CA PHE A 87 -19.70 1.18 9.44
C PHE A 87 -18.71 2.14 10.10
N ALA A 88 -18.08 3.05 9.35
CA ALA A 88 -17.11 3.98 9.92
C ALA A 88 -17.74 4.84 11.04
N ARG A 89 -18.97 5.32 10.81
CA ARG A 89 -19.73 6.10 11.83
C ARG A 89 -19.98 5.32 13.11
N ARG A 90 -20.37 4.04 13.01
CA ARG A 90 -20.67 3.23 14.21
C ARG A 90 -19.42 2.92 15.04
N GLU A 91 -18.26 2.80 14.39
CA GLU A 91 -16.97 2.55 15.04
C GLU A 91 -16.29 3.84 15.53
N GLY A 92 -16.89 5.01 15.26
CA GLY A 92 -16.30 6.31 15.59
C GLY A 92 -15.09 6.69 14.72
N TRP A 93 -14.96 6.11 13.53
CA TRP A 93 -13.90 6.43 12.58
C TRP A 93 -14.28 7.60 11.68
N THR A 94 -13.28 8.41 11.34
CA THR A 94 -13.43 9.60 10.50
C THR A 94 -13.01 9.29 9.06
N LEU A 95 -13.97 9.40 8.15
CA LEU A 95 -13.73 9.39 6.71
C LEU A 95 -13.36 10.80 6.27
N VAL A 96 -12.23 10.94 5.57
CA VAL A 96 -11.74 12.24 5.06
C VAL A 96 -12.61 12.76 3.91
N ALA A 97 -13.22 11.85 3.15
CA ALA A 97 -14.15 12.14 2.07
C ALA A 97 -15.15 10.97 1.91
N PRO A 98 -16.24 11.13 1.13
CA PRO A 98 -17.15 10.03 0.83
C PRO A 98 -16.40 8.82 0.23
N PRO A 99 -16.76 7.58 0.62
CA PRO A 99 -16.08 6.39 0.12
C PRO A 99 -16.37 6.20 -1.37
N ARG A 100 -15.32 6.04 -2.16
CA ARG A 100 -15.38 5.75 -3.60
C ARG A 100 -15.00 4.30 -3.83
N ILE A 101 -15.88 3.56 -4.49
CA ILE A 101 -15.69 2.15 -4.81
C ILE A 101 -15.60 1.99 -6.33
N GLU A 102 -14.53 1.36 -6.80
CA GLU A 102 -14.36 0.98 -8.20
C GLU A 102 -14.22 -0.54 -8.32
N LEU A 103 -14.82 -1.11 -9.37
CA LEU A 103 -14.75 -2.54 -9.67
C LEU A 103 -13.86 -2.74 -10.89
N HIS A 104 -12.92 -3.66 -10.81
CA HIS A 104 -11.96 -4.00 -11.87
C HIS A 104 -12.02 -5.49 -12.17
N GLN A 105 -11.87 -5.82 -13.45
CA GLN A 105 -11.74 -7.20 -13.90
C GLN A 105 -10.26 -7.64 -13.85
N ASP A 106 -9.99 -8.81 -13.29
CA ASP A 106 -8.66 -9.41 -13.22
C ASP A 106 -8.73 -10.92 -13.57
N GLY A 107 -8.24 -11.27 -14.76
CA GLY A 107 -8.28 -12.64 -15.29
C GLY A 107 -7.31 -13.62 -14.62
N ASP A 108 -6.43 -13.16 -13.72
CA ASP A 108 -5.61 -14.05 -12.89
C ASP A 108 -6.39 -14.57 -11.66
N LEU A 109 -7.55 -13.98 -11.32
CA LEU A 109 -8.40 -14.39 -10.20
C LEU A 109 -9.39 -15.50 -10.59
N ARG A 110 -9.59 -16.45 -9.68
CA ARG A 110 -10.53 -17.57 -9.85
C ARG A 110 -11.94 -17.17 -9.43
N LEU A 111 -12.94 -17.94 -9.86
CA LEU A 111 -14.33 -17.80 -9.41
C LEU A 111 -14.44 -17.85 -7.87
N GLY A 112 -15.05 -16.81 -7.29
CA GLY A 112 -15.18 -16.63 -5.85
C GLY A 112 -13.95 -16.02 -5.17
N GLU A 113 -12.89 -15.72 -5.93
CA GLU A 113 -11.69 -15.03 -5.43
C GLU A 113 -11.74 -13.55 -5.81
N PHE A 114 -11.49 -12.68 -4.83
CA PHE A 114 -11.48 -11.24 -5.04
C PHE A 114 -10.40 -10.56 -4.21
N GLY A 115 -9.86 -9.48 -4.75
CA GLY A 115 -8.88 -8.62 -4.09
C GLY A 115 -9.49 -7.26 -3.76
N ILE A 116 -9.09 -6.66 -2.64
CA ILE A 116 -9.48 -5.30 -2.29
C ILE A 116 -8.22 -4.49 -2.03
N ALA A 117 -8.13 -3.37 -2.72
CA ALA A 117 -7.11 -2.36 -2.60
C ALA A 117 -7.73 -1.14 -1.91
N THR A 118 -7.11 -0.66 -0.84
CA THR A 118 -7.58 0.54 -0.16
C THR A 118 -6.56 1.65 -0.27
N ARG A 119 -7.02 2.88 -0.49
CA ARG A 119 -6.16 4.06 -0.54
C ARG A 119 -6.73 5.15 0.33
N THR A 120 -5.84 5.72 1.15
CA THR A 120 -6.15 6.93 1.92
C THR A 120 -5.69 8.12 1.08
N VAL A 121 -6.64 8.86 0.52
CA VAL A 121 -6.32 10.15 -0.10
C VAL A 121 -6.67 11.22 0.91
N SER A 122 -5.65 11.75 1.58
CA SER A 122 -5.81 13.02 2.29
C SER A 122 -6.10 14.12 1.26
N ALA A 123 -7.22 14.81 1.42
CA ALA A 123 -7.26 16.21 1.01
C ALA A 123 -6.07 16.91 1.70
N PRO A 124 -5.32 17.77 0.98
CA PRO A 124 -4.14 18.41 1.55
C PRO A 124 -4.53 19.12 2.84
N ALA A 125 -3.68 18.98 3.86
CA ALA A 125 -3.78 19.75 5.08
C ALA A 125 -4.01 21.23 4.74
N GLU A 126 -5.04 21.81 5.34
CA GLU A 126 -5.37 23.24 5.21
C GLU A 126 -4.11 24.10 5.42
N ALA A 127 -3.78 24.92 4.42
CA ALA A 127 -3.16 26.22 4.66
C ALA A 127 -4.24 27.28 4.38
N PRO A 128 -4.37 28.33 5.20
CA PRO A 128 -5.56 29.17 5.26
C PRO A 128 -5.69 30.05 4.02
N GLU A 129 -6.94 30.29 3.63
CA GLU A 129 -7.34 31.39 2.76
C GLU A 129 -6.82 32.72 3.33
N ALA A 130 -6.02 33.42 2.55
CA ALA A 130 -5.85 34.86 2.66
C ALA A 130 -6.05 35.46 1.27
N ASP A 131 -7.20 36.07 1.13
CA ASP A 131 -7.66 36.93 0.05
C ASP A 131 -6.72 38.14 -0.16
N ALA A 132 -6.73 38.65 -1.39
CA ALA A 132 -6.14 39.91 -1.89
C ALA A 132 -4.64 39.91 -2.32
N PRO A 133 -4.24 40.83 -3.23
CA PRO A 133 -4.22 40.57 -4.67
C PRO A 133 -2.82 40.69 -5.31
N ALA A 134 -2.74 40.26 -6.56
CA ALA A 134 -1.56 40.32 -7.41
C ALA A 134 -0.98 41.74 -7.57
N VAL A 135 0.34 41.86 -7.42
CA VAL A 135 1.16 42.94 -8.00
C VAL A 135 2.34 42.34 -8.78
N PRO A 136 2.65 42.81 -10.01
CA PRO A 136 3.74 42.31 -10.83
C PRO A 136 5.04 43.13 -10.71
N ALA A 137 6.15 42.47 -11.05
CA ALA A 137 7.39 42.99 -11.67
C ALA A 137 8.41 43.80 -10.84
N SER A 138 9.64 43.25 -10.73
CA SER A 138 10.92 43.76 -11.31
C SER A 138 12.18 43.51 -10.44
N PRO A 139 13.39 43.42 -11.05
CA PRO A 139 14.63 42.81 -10.49
C PRO A 139 15.56 43.82 -9.76
N PRO A 140 16.74 43.41 -9.21
CA PRO A 140 17.42 44.11 -8.10
C PRO A 140 18.51 45.10 -8.55
N PRO A 141 19.09 45.87 -7.61
CA PRO A 141 20.51 46.23 -7.70
C PRO A 141 21.31 45.84 -6.44
N ALA A 142 22.62 45.78 -6.67
CA ALA A 142 23.65 45.12 -5.89
C ALA A 142 24.33 45.98 -4.80
N ALA A 143 25.21 45.29 -4.04
CA ALA A 143 26.24 45.75 -3.11
C ALA A 143 25.72 46.11 -1.69
N VAL A 144 26.37 45.79 -0.56
CA VAL A 144 27.81 45.89 -0.19
C VAL A 144 28.13 44.91 0.99
N VAL A 145 29.42 44.71 1.26
CA VAL A 145 30.17 43.71 2.08
C VAL A 145 30.26 43.98 3.62
N ALA A 146 30.06 42.91 4.44
CA ALA A 146 30.68 42.43 5.73
C ALA A 146 30.92 43.34 6.99
N PRO A 147 31.33 42.83 8.20
CA PRO A 147 31.10 41.54 8.92
C PRO A 147 30.71 41.69 10.45
N GLY A 148 30.20 40.64 11.12
CA GLY A 148 30.12 40.55 12.61
C GLY A 148 29.02 39.60 13.16
N PRO A 149 29.12 39.02 14.38
CA PRO A 149 29.01 37.56 14.57
C PRO A 149 27.81 37.01 15.40
N VAL A 150 27.74 35.67 15.44
CA VAL A 150 27.03 34.71 16.35
C VAL A 150 25.49 34.63 16.30
N LEU A 151 24.93 33.63 15.59
CA LEU A 151 24.43 32.32 16.08
C LEU A 151 23.17 32.42 16.98
N ASP A 152 22.01 32.07 16.42
CA ASP A 152 21.14 31.02 16.98
C ASP A 152 20.13 30.49 15.93
N GLN A 153 20.49 29.33 15.38
CA GLN A 153 19.64 28.26 14.86
C GLN A 153 18.41 28.61 13.98
N THR A 154 18.62 28.60 12.66
CA THR A 154 17.63 28.06 11.72
C THR A 154 18.27 26.90 10.96
N VAL A 155 17.81 25.68 11.24
CA VAL A 155 18.23 24.49 10.50
C VAL A 155 17.53 24.53 9.13
N LEU A 156 18.23 25.03 8.12
CA LEU A 156 17.85 24.81 6.73
C LEU A 156 18.26 23.38 6.35
N TYR A 157 17.27 22.49 6.23
CA TYR A 157 17.48 21.17 5.64
C TYR A 157 17.50 21.30 4.12
N GLN A 158 18.70 21.43 3.54
CA GLN A 158 18.93 21.20 2.11
C GLN A 158 19.61 19.84 1.92
N PRO A 159 18.96 18.83 1.33
CA PRO A 159 19.68 17.70 0.80
C PRO A 159 20.31 18.13 -0.53
N SER A 160 21.54 18.62 -0.46
CA SER A 160 22.49 18.67 -1.57
C SER A 160 23.74 17.96 -1.07
N ALA A 161 24.50 17.19 -1.82
CA ALA A 161 24.47 16.66 -3.17
C ALA A 161 25.58 15.59 -3.16
N GLY A 162 25.62 14.68 -4.12
CA GLY A 162 26.78 13.80 -4.23
C GLY A 162 26.63 12.76 -5.30
N ALA A 163 26.76 13.17 -6.55
CA ALA A 163 27.26 12.27 -7.58
C ALA A 163 28.80 12.24 -7.46
N PRO A 164 29.41 11.11 -7.09
CA PRO A 164 30.78 10.85 -7.48
C PRO A 164 30.78 10.15 -8.83
N SER A 165 31.21 10.89 -9.86
CA SER A 165 31.82 10.32 -11.04
C SER A 165 33.14 9.67 -10.60
N GLY A 166 33.23 8.35 -10.71
CA GLY A 166 34.45 7.63 -10.39
C GLY A 166 34.26 6.13 -10.55
N SER A 167 34.44 5.62 -11.77
CA SER A 167 34.90 4.24 -11.93
C SER A 167 36.34 4.17 -11.40
N PRO A 168 36.60 3.25 -10.48
CA PRO A 168 37.58 2.24 -10.83
C PRO A 168 37.18 0.83 -10.36
N ALA A 169 37.67 -0.14 -11.14
CA ALA A 169 37.97 -1.50 -10.75
C ALA A 169 36.79 -2.40 -10.34
N ALA A 170 36.55 -3.38 -11.21
CA ALA A 170 35.81 -4.60 -10.94
C ALA A 170 36.37 -5.35 -9.71
N ALA A 171 35.95 -4.96 -8.53
CA ALA A 171 35.79 -5.87 -7.40
C ALA A 171 34.38 -6.46 -7.51
N ALA A 172 34.25 -7.77 -7.29
CA ALA A 172 32.98 -8.48 -7.41
C ALA A 172 31.89 -7.75 -6.62
N ALA A 173 30.93 -7.13 -7.33
CA ALA A 173 29.85 -6.41 -6.69
C ALA A 173 29.07 -7.39 -5.80
N PRO A 174 28.70 -7.00 -4.57
CA PRO A 174 28.02 -7.89 -3.64
C PRO A 174 26.76 -8.43 -4.28
N ARG A 175 26.58 -9.75 -4.21
CA ARG A 175 25.36 -10.40 -4.69
C ARG A 175 24.30 -10.34 -3.59
N GLY A 176 23.06 -10.04 -3.97
CA GLY A 176 21.92 -10.07 -3.06
C GLY A 176 21.02 -11.25 -3.39
N VAL A 177 20.43 -11.87 -2.38
CA VAL A 177 19.39 -12.89 -2.57
C VAL A 177 18.17 -12.49 -1.77
N LEU A 178 16.99 -12.62 -2.36
CA LEU A 178 15.72 -12.58 -1.66
C LEU A 178 15.23 -14.01 -1.46
N ARG A 179 15.12 -14.45 -0.22
CA ARG A 179 14.55 -15.75 0.14
C ARG A 179 13.09 -15.59 0.53
N GLY A 180 12.22 -16.32 -0.12
CA GLY A 180 10.79 -16.30 0.15
C GLY A 180 10.18 -17.68 0.17
N ARG A 181 8.91 -17.77 0.59
CA ARG A 181 8.15 -19.02 0.55
C ARG A 181 8.01 -19.61 -0.86
N GLN A 182 8.04 -18.75 -1.88
CA GLN A 182 7.89 -19.13 -3.30
C GLN A 182 9.22 -19.53 -3.97
N GLY A 183 10.36 -19.25 -3.32
CA GLY A 183 11.68 -19.53 -3.85
C GLY A 183 12.71 -18.48 -3.44
N ASP A 184 13.94 -18.71 -3.89
CA ASP A 184 15.07 -17.79 -3.73
C ASP A 184 15.34 -17.06 -5.04
N TYR A 185 15.51 -15.74 -4.98
CA TYR A 185 15.70 -14.88 -6.14
C TYR A 185 17.04 -14.15 -6.06
N GLN A 186 17.90 -14.31 -7.06
CA GLN A 186 19.18 -13.59 -7.12
C GLN A 186 19.00 -12.19 -7.69
N LEU A 187 19.52 -11.18 -7.00
CA LEU A 187 19.56 -9.79 -7.42
C LEU A 187 20.81 -9.53 -8.25
N VAL A 188 20.82 -10.07 -9.47
CA VAL A 188 21.97 -9.99 -10.40
C VAL A 188 21.98 -8.67 -11.17
N GLU A 189 20.80 -8.22 -11.59
CA GLU A 189 20.60 -7.02 -12.40
C GLU A 189 20.81 -5.73 -11.60
N SER A 190 21.01 -4.62 -12.32
CA SER A 190 21.18 -3.30 -11.69
C SER A 190 19.86 -2.79 -11.09
N VAL A 191 18.74 -3.19 -11.69
CA VAL A 191 17.38 -2.94 -11.20
C VAL A 191 16.62 -4.26 -11.28
N THR A 192 15.90 -4.61 -10.22
CA THR A 192 15.03 -5.79 -10.17
C THR A 192 13.65 -5.35 -9.73
N VAL A 193 12.67 -5.47 -10.60
CA VAL A 193 11.28 -5.14 -10.33
C VAL A 193 10.57 -6.35 -9.74
N ILE A 194 9.83 -6.12 -8.65
CA ILE A 194 9.10 -7.12 -7.89
C ILE A 194 7.61 -6.78 -7.96
N GLY A 195 6.78 -7.76 -8.28
CA GLY A 195 5.34 -7.56 -8.33
C GLY A 195 4.59 -8.83 -8.72
N ARG A 196 3.26 -8.75 -8.79
CA ARG A 196 2.44 -9.89 -9.20
C ARG A 196 2.34 -10.07 -10.71
N SER A 197 2.67 -9.06 -11.50
CA SER A 197 2.61 -9.15 -12.96
C SER A 197 3.73 -10.02 -13.49
N ARG A 198 3.42 -10.86 -14.49
CA ARG A 198 4.40 -11.66 -15.24
C ARG A 198 5.48 -10.85 -15.97
N ARG A 199 5.33 -9.51 -16.01
CA ARG A 199 6.31 -8.58 -16.57
C ARG A 199 7.40 -8.17 -15.57
N CYS A 200 7.29 -8.55 -14.29
CA CYS A 200 8.30 -8.28 -13.28
C CYS A 200 9.43 -9.31 -13.33
N ASP A 201 10.62 -8.93 -12.90
CA ASP A 201 11.77 -9.83 -12.78
C ASP A 201 11.53 -10.89 -11.70
N ILE A 202 10.91 -10.47 -10.59
CA ILE A 202 10.44 -11.36 -9.53
C ILE A 202 8.91 -11.30 -9.50
N VAL A 203 8.30 -12.42 -9.92
CA VAL A 203 6.83 -12.56 -9.96
C VAL A 203 6.36 -13.23 -8.67
N LEU A 204 5.58 -12.50 -7.88
CA LEU A 204 4.97 -13.02 -6.66
C LEU A 204 3.51 -13.41 -6.94
N THR A 205 3.11 -14.63 -6.58
CA THR A 205 1.73 -15.10 -6.77
C THR A 205 0.73 -14.57 -5.73
N ASP A 206 1.08 -13.50 -5.03
CA ASP A 206 0.28 -12.96 -3.93
C ASP A 206 -0.68 -11.89 -4.47
N PRO A 207 -2.01 -12.06 -4.29
CA PRO A 207 -2.99 -11.11 -4.79
C PRO A 207 -2.90 -9.73 -4.10
N ASN A 208 -2.33 -9.66 -2.89
CA ASN A 208 -2.11 -8.41 -2.17
C ASN A 208 -0.82 -7.69 -2.61
N VAL A 209 -0.03 -8.28 -3.50
CA VAL A 209 1.09 -7.62 -4.15
C VAL A 209 0.59 -6.89 -5.40
N SER A 210 1.14 -5.71 -5.67
CA SER A 210 0.74 -4.89 -6.80
C SER A 210 1.41 -5.41 -8.07
N ARG A 211 0.84 -5.10 -9.25
CA ARG A 211 1.37 -5.56 -10.54
C ARG A 211 2.86 -5.25 -10.71
N GLN A 212 3.24 -4.03 -10.39
CA GLN A 212 4.62 -3.61 -10.09
C GLN A 212 4.55 -2.98 -8.70
N HIS A 213 5.18 -3.61 -7.71
CA HIS A 213 4.99 -3.23 -6.30
C HIS A 213 6.20 -2.47 -5.77
N ALA A 214 7.39 -3.04 -5.95
CA ALA A 214 8.63 -2.42 -5.54
C ALA A 214 9.71 -2.75 -6.56
N GLU A 215 10.78 -1.98 -6.55
CA GLU A 215 12.01 -2.33 -7.23
C GLU A 215 13.18 -2.29 -6.26
N ILE A 216 14.18 -3.11 -6.52
CA ILE A 216 15.47 -3.05 -5.83
C ILE A 216 16.50 -2.59 -6.84
N ARG A 217 17.17 -1.48 -6.52
CA ARG A 217 18.29 -0.95 -7.28
C ARG A 217 19.59 -1.31 -6.59
N ARG A 218 20.54 -1.87 -7.34
CA ARG A 218 21.91 -2.03 -6.87
C ARG A 218 22.65 -0.71 -7.07
N GLN A 219 23.13 -0.10 -5.99
CA GLN A 219 23.87 1.16 -6.01
C GLN A 219 25.22 0.96 -5.33
N GLY A 220 26.29 0.95 -6.14
CA GLY A 220 27.64 0.62 -5.66
C GLY A 220 27.66 -0.74 -4.98
N ASP A 221 27.98 -0.73 -3.69
CA ASP A 221 28.11 -1.86 -2.78
C ASP A 221 26.87 -2.08 -1.88
N GLY A 222 25.75 -1.40 -2.18
CA GLY A 222 24.48 -1.53 -1.46
C GLY A 222 23.28 -1.87 -2.35
N PHE A 223 22.17 -2.20 -1.69
CA PHE A 223 20.87 -2.44 -2.32
C PHE A 223 19.85 -1.46 -1.76
N MET A 224 19.08 -0.85 -2.64
CA MET A 224 18.06 0.13 -2.27
C MET A 224 16.72 -0.34 -2.78
N LEU A 225 15.80 -0.57 -1.86
CA LEU A 225 14.42 -0.87 -2.17
C LEU A 225 13.63 0.45 -2.32
N LEU A 226 12.84 0.53 -3.39
CA LEU A 226 11.95 1.64 -3.70
C LEU A 226 10.54 1.09 -3.94
N ASP A 227 9.56 1.63 -3.22
CA ASP A 227 8.15 1.34 -3.46
C ASP A 227 7.68 2.10 -4.72
N LEU A 228 7.01 1.40 -5.64
CA LEU A 228 6.56 1.96 -6.92
C LEU A 228 5.13 2.52 -6.86
N GLY A 229 4.68 2.93 -5.67
CA GLY A 229 3.29 3.31 -5.44
C GLY A 229 2.41 2.08 -5.26
N SER A 230 2.91 1.10 -4.50
CA SER A 230 2.17 -0.12 -4.25
C SER A 230 0.89 0.13 -3.45
N THR A 231 -0.08 -0.76 -3.63
CA THR A 231 -1.40 -0.70 -3.03
C THR A 231 -1.35 -0.81 -1.51
N ASN A 232 -0.65 -1.83 -1.01
CA ASN A 232 -0.61 -2.15 0.42
C ASN A 232 0.65 -1.57 1.12
N GLY A 233 1.46 -0.84 0.35
CA GLY A 233 2.76 -0.35 0.79
C GLY A 233 3.79 -1.47 0.92
N THR A 234 5.06 -1.07 0.85
CA THR A 234 6.18 -1.94 1.21
C THR A 234 6.57 -1.74 2.68
N ARG A 235 6.85 -2.83 3.40
CA ARG A 235 7.40 -2.76 4.76
C ARG A 235 8.76 -3.43 4.83
N VAL A 236 9.66 -2.85 5.62
CA VAL A 236 10.95 -3.46 5.97
C VAL A 236 11.00 -3.56 7.48
N ASN A 237 11.22 -4.78 8.00
CA ASN A 237 11.21 -5.11 9.42
C ASN A 237 9.94 -4.58 10.13
N ARG A 238 8.76 -4.86 9.55
CA ARG A 238 7.43 -4.38 9.99
C ARG A 238 7.18 -2.87 9.92
N ARG A 239 8.14 -2.07 9.44
CA ARG A 239 7.99 -0.62 9.27
C ARG A 239 7.68 -0.28 7.82
N GLY A 240 6.60 0.45 7.57
CA GLY A 240 6.26 0.96 6.24
C GLY A 240 7.30 1.94 5.71
N VAL A 241 7.75 1.74 4.48
CA VAL A 241 8.78 2.55 3.82
C VAL A 241 8.40 2.85 2.37
N ARG A 242 8.75 4.04 1.89
CA ARG A 242 8.76 4.35 0.45
C ARG A 242 10.09 4.06 -0.21
N GLN A 243 11.17 4.13 0.58
CA GLN A 243 12.52 3.85 0.17
C GLN A 243 13.30 3.35 1.40
N ALA A 244 14.12 2.32 1.21
CA ALA A 244 14.98 1.79 2.26
C ALA A 244 16.28 1.23 1.68
N VAL A 245 17.40 1.50 2.36
CA VAL A 245 18.65 0.77 2.10
C VAL A 245 18.57 -0.56 2.82
N LEU A 246 18.73 -1.65 2.07
CA LEU A 246 18.61 -3.01 2.59
C LEU A 246 19.91 -3.47 3.24
N GLN A 247 19.80 -4.03 4.45
CA GLN A 247 20.87 -4.67 5.20
C GLN A 247 20.66 -6.17 5.24
N HIS A 248 21.77 -6.92 5.31
CA HIS A 248 21.71 -8.38 5.44
C HIS A 248 20.83 -8.77 6.63
N GLY A 249 19.85 -9.64 6.39
CA GLY A 249 18.88 -10.10 7.39
C GLY A 249 17.56 -9.31 7.41
N ASP A 250 17.42 -8.26 6.60
CA ASP A 250 16.19 -7.48 6.54
C ASP A 250 15.02 -8.30 5.99
N ARG A 251 13.86 -8.16 6.63
CA ARG A 251 12.60 -8.75 6.17
C ARG A 251 11.80 -7.73 5.40
N ILE A 252 11.50 -8.01 4.15
CA ILE A 252 10.71 -7.19 3.25
C ILE A 252 9.33 -7.83 3.15
N GLU A 253 8.30 -7.07 3.49
CA GLU A 253 6.91 -7.50 3.37
C GLU A 253 6.25 -6.75 2.22
N LEU A 254 5.68 -7.52 1.28
CA LEU A 254 4.94 -7.04 0.11
C LEU A 254 3.59 -7.77 0.12
N GLY A 255 2.50 -7.05 0.38
CA GLY A 255 1.20 -7.70 0.57
C GLY A 255 1.21 -8.65 1.78
N THR A 256 0.97 -9.94 1.55
CA THR A 256 1.07 -11.01 2.57
C THR A 256 2.34 -11.85 2.45
N THR A 257 3.23 -11.48 1.51
CA THR A 257 4.47 -12.19 1.24
C THR A 257 5.63 -11.54 1.99
N GLU A 258 6.37 -12.36 2.74
CA GLU A 258 7.61 -11.97 3.40
C GLU A 258 8.80 -12.53 2.63
N LEU A 259 9.78 -11.67 2.34
CA LEU A 259 11.05 -11.99 1.71
C LEU A 259 12.20 -11.58 2.64
N LEU A 260 13.14 -12.48 2.89
CA LEU A 260 14.36 -12.20 3.64
C LEU A 260 15.46 -11.78 2.66
N PHE A 261 16.07 -10.62 2.88
CA PHE A 261 17.21 -10.18 2.11
C PHE A 261 18.52 -10.68 2.73
N GLU A 262 19.31 -11.42 1.95
CA GLU A 262 20.64 -11.88 2.32
C GLU A 262 21.68 -11.30 1.36
N ARG A 263 22.61 -10.51 1.91
CA ARG A 263 23.83 -10.14 1.20
C ARG A 263 24.79 -11.33 1.19
N GLN A 264 25.25 -11.71 0.01
CA GLN A 264 26.34 -12.67 -0.19
C GLN A 264 27.68 -11.92 -0.28
N PRO A 265 28.76 -12.52 0.25
CA PRO A 265 30.10 -11.95 0.21
C PRO A 265 30.69 -11.88 -1.20
#